data_AF-A0AAJ1VVB1-F1
#
_entry.id   AF-A0AAJ1VVB1-F1
#
_cell.length_a   1.000
_cell.length_b   1.000
_cell.length_c   1.000
_cell.angle_alpha   90.00
_cell.angle_beta   90.00
_cell.angle_gamma   90.00
#
_symmetry.space_group_name_H-M   'P 1'
#
loop_
_entity.id
_entity.type
_entity.pdbx_description
1 polymer ?
#
loop_
_entity_poly.entity_id
_entity_poly.type
_entity_poly.pdbx_seq_one_letter_code
_entity_poly.pdbx_strand_id
1 'polypeptide(L)'
;MNPPSSIGQTADIYAGRFANQRQVFTHLRGAAGTAFIPDRVEVICNENPEPRLAHWFSQGDSAAIEDSLGLNTTCVIIFEHAQAELDTAGTDRLTYLGSFVALRHRP
;
A
#
# COMPACT_ATOMS: atom_id res chain seq x y z
N MET A 1 5.83 -32.97 8.49
CA MET A 1 4.87 -31.90 8.82
C MET A 1 5.15 -30.78 7.82
N ASN A 2 4.34 -30.68 6.75
CA ASN A 2 4.52 -29.62 5.76
C ASN A 2 4.13 -28.28 6.43
N PRO A 3 4.89 -27.19 6.23
CA PRO A 3 4.41 -25.88 6.65
C PRO A 3 3.08 -25.59 5.92
N PRO A 4 2.12 -24.91 6.57
CA PRO A 4 0.87 -24.56 5.95
C PRO A 4 1.17 -23.75 4.69
N SER A 5 0.55 -24.15 3.59
CA SER A 5 0.58 -23.48 2.30
C SER A 5 0.43 -21.97 2.50
N SER A 6 1.45 -21.18 2.10
CA SER A 6 1.43 -19.72 2.19
C SER A 6 0.27 -19.17 1.36
N ILE A 7 -0.88 -18.96 2.00
CA ILE A 7 -1.93 -18.08 1.49
C ILE A 7 -1.36 -16.68 1.71
N GLY A 8 -0.87 -16.05 0.65
CA GLY A 8 -0.13 -14.79 0.74
C GLY A 8 -0.96 -13.69 1.41
N GLN A 9 -0.30 -12.89 2.25
CA GLN A 9 -0.89 -11.68 2.86
C GLN A 9 -1.36 -10.73 1.76
N THR A 10 -2.59 -10.23 1.85
CA THR A 10 -3.06 -9.18 0.92
C THR A 10 -2.57 -7.80 1.34
N ALA A 11 -2.44 -6.91 0.36
CA ALA A 11 -2.15 -5.51 0.59
C ALA A 11 -3.02 -4.63 -0.31
N ASP A 12 -3.63 -3.62 0.30
CA ASP A 12 -4.42 -2.61 -0.37
C ASP A 12 -3.53 -1.48 -0.87
N ILE A 13 -3.73 -1.11 -2.12
CA ILE A 13 -2.91 -0.12 -2.81
C ILE A 13 -3.72 1.14 -3.01
N TYR A 14 -3.12 2.27 -2.65
CA TYR A 14 -3.70 3.58 -2.85
C TYR A 14 -2.71 4.50 -3.58
N ALA A 15 -3.26 5.36 -4.43
CA ALA A 15 -2.51 6.36 -5.18
C ALA A 15 -2.90 7.77 -4.74
N GLY A 16 -1.94 8.68 -4.71
CA GLY A 16 -2.24 10.08 -4.46
C GLY A 16 -1.08 11.02 -4.73
N ARG A 17 -1.20 12.25 -4.23
CA ARG A 17 -0.17 13.28 -4.36
C ARG A 17 0.18 13.87 -3.00
N PHE A 18 1.43 13.61 -2.58
CA PHE A 18 2.00 14.12 -1.35
C PHE A 18 3.41 14.65 -1.61
N ALA A 19 3.80 15.70 -0.88
CA ALA A 19 5.14 16.26 -1.02
C ALA A 19 6.22 15.34 -0.41
N ASN A 20 5.85 14.53 0.61
CA ASN A 20 6.73 13.61 1.29
C ASN A 20 5.94 12.57 2.12
N GLN A 21 6.63 11.52 2.55
CA GLN A 21 6.06 10.44 3.35
C GLN A 21 5.46 10.92 4.68
N ARG A 22 6.03 11.95 5.32
CA ARG A 22 5.51 12.48 6.59
C ARG A 22 4.07 12.98 6.44
N GLN A 23 3.75 13.65 5.34
CA GLN A 23 2.38 14.09 5.04
C GLN A 23 1.43 12.91 4.80
N VAL A 24 1.90 11.83 4.17
CA VAL A 24 1.11 10.60 3.98
C VAL A 24 0.74 10.00 5.32
N PHE A 25 1.71 9.76 6.21
CA PHE A 25 1.41 9.18 7.52
C PHE A 25 0.54 10.09 8.40
N THR A 26 0.68 11.42 8.26
CA THR A 26 -0.20 12.38 8.96
C THR A 26 -1.64 12.24 8.47
N HIS A 27 -1.83 12.14 7.15
CA HIS A 27 -3.14 11.90 6.54
C HIS A 27 -3.73 10.55 6.97
N LEU A 28 -2.95 9.47 6.88
CA LEU A 28 -3.37 8.13 7.27
C LEU A 28 -3.79 8.08 8.74
N ARG A 29 -3.05 8.69 9.68
CA ARG A 29 -3.47 8.74 11.09
C ARG A 29 -4.79 9.46 11.31
N GLY A 30 -5.08 10.49 10.51
CA GLY A 30 -6.34 11.21 10.59
C GLY A 30 -7.51 10.42 9.99
N ALA A 31 -7.27 9.73 8.88
CA ALA A 31 -8.29 9.02 8.13
C ALA A 31 -8.57 7.60 8.64
N ALA A 32 -7.52 6.88 9.06
CA ALA A 32 -7.56 5.45 9.41
C ALA A 32 -7.89 5.19 10.89
N GLY A 33 -8.02 6.25 11.71
CA GLY A 33 -8.37 6.15 13.12
C GLY A 33 -7.19 5.83 14.06
N THR A 34 -7.49 5.74 15.36
CA THR A 34 -6.48 5.63 16.43
C THR A 34 -5.85 4.24 16.56
N ALA A 35 -6.47 3.22 15.96
CA ALA A 35 -5.98 1.85 15.95
C ALA A 35 -4.93 1.59 14.85
N PHE A 36 -4.77 2.54 13.92
CA PHE A 36 -3.85 2.44 12.79
C PHE A 36 -2.41 2.09 13.21
N ILE A 37 -1.84 1.07 12.57
CA ILE A 37 -0.47 0.58 12.80
C ILE A 37 0.43 1.02 11.63
N PRO A 38 1.23 2.10 11.79
CA PRO A 38 2.08 2.63 10.71
C PRO A 38 3.11 1.64 10.19
N ASP A 39 3.58 0.74 11.05
CA ASP A 39 4.58 -0.29 10.72
C ASP A 39 4.03 -1.40 9.81
N ARG A 40 2.74 -1.35 9.45
CA ARG A 40 2.11 -2.22 8.46
C ARG A 40 1.83 -1.48 7.15
N VAL A 41 2.46 -0.33 6.93
CA VAL A 41 2.32 0.49 5.72
C VAL A 41 3.67 0.75 5.08
N GLU A 42 3.72 0.66 3.76
CA GLU A 42 4.84 1.13 2.94
C GLU A 42 4.40 2.34 2.11
N VAL A 43 5.27 3.35 2.00
CA VAL A 43 4.98 4.58 1.26
C VAL A 43 6.13 4.88 0.31
N ILE A 44 5.79 5.09 -0.94
CA ILE A 44 6.70 5.48 -2.02
C ILE A 44 6.25 6.85 -2.50
N CYS A 45 7.10 7.89 -2.37
CA CYS A 45 6.75 9.27 -2.73
C CYS A 45 7.81 9.88 -3.65
N ASN A 46 7.36 10.45 -4.78
CA ASN A 46 8.16 11.24 -5.72
C ASN A 46 9.42 10.50 -6.22
N GLU A 47 9.35 9.17 -6.32
CA GLU A 47 10.39 8.27 -6.78
C GLU A 47 9.78 7.18 -7.66
N ASN A 48 10.58 6.51 -8.48
CA ASN A 48 10.10 5.36 -9.27
C ASN A 48 9.65 4.25 -8.30
N PRO A 49 8.37 3.82 -8.33
CA PRO A 49 7.87 2.79 -7.43
C PRO A 49 8.33 1.38 -7.79
N GLU A 50 8.71 1.12 -9.04
CA GLU A 50 9.00 -0.22 -9.56
C GLU A 50 10.02 -1.01 -8.70
N PRO A 51 11.20 -0.47 -8.30
CA PRO A 51 12.16 -1.23 -7.51
C PRO A 51 11.61 -1.62 -6.13
N ARG A 52 10.78 -0.76 -5.54
CA ARG A 52 10.21 -0.98 -4.21
C ARG A 52 8.99 -1.90 -4.29
N LEU A 53 8.18 -1.80 -5.34
CA LEU A 53 7.06 -2.73 -5.62
C LEU A 53 7.56 -4.16 -5.87
N ALA A 54 8.64 -4.33 -6.64
CA ALA A 54 9.23 -5.64 -6.93
C ALA A 54 9.75 -6.39 -5.68
N HIS A 55 9.93 -5.69 -4.54
CA HIS A 55 10.23 -6.34 -3.27
C HIS A 55 9.00 -6.99 -2.61
N TRP A 56 7.80 -6.54 -2.96
CA TRP A 56 6.54 -6.92 -2.31
C TRP A 56 5.61 -7.69 -3.22
N PHE A 57 5.61 -7.45 -4.52
CA PHE A 57 4.63 -7.98 -5.46
C PHE A 57 5.29 -8.71 -6.62
N SER A 58 4.51 -9.55 -7.32
CA SER A 58 4.98 -10.18 -8.55
C SER A 58 5.32 -9.12 -9.60
N GLN A 59 6.09 -9.48 -10.63
CA GLN A 59 6.39 -8.55 -11.71
C GLN A 59 5.11 -8.07 -12.43
N GLY A 60 4.13 -8.96 -12.60
CA GLY A 60 2.85 -8.64 -13.23
C GLY A 60 2.03 -7.65 -12.39
N ASP A 61 1.93 -7.89 -11.08
CA ASP A 61 1.22 -7.01 -10.15
C ASP A 61 1.93 -5.66 -10.02
N SER A 62 3.27 -5.65 -9.96
CA SER A 62 4.06 -4.41 -9.90
C SER A 62 3.79 -3.52 -11.11
N ALA A 63 3.78 -4.10 -12.32
CA ALA A 63 3.47 -3.36 -13.55
C ALA A 63 2.01 -2.87 -13.58
N ALA A 64 1.05 -3.69 -13.11
CA ALA A 64 -0.35 -3.30 -13.04
C ALA A 64 -0.58 -2.14 -12.04
N ILE A 65 0.10 -2.18 -10.89
CA ILE A 65 0.07 -1.10 -9.91
C ILE A 65 0.68 0.17 -10.50
N GLU A 66 1.84 0.08 -11.15
CA GLU A 66 2.51 1.21 -11.78
C GLU A 66 1.64 1.90 -12.83
N ASP A 67 1.03 1.13 -13.73
CA ASP A 67 0.09 1.65 -14.73
C ASP A 67 -1.11 2.36 -14.07
N SER A 68 -1.63 1.76 -12.99
CA SER A 68 -2.76 2.31 -12.22
C SER A 68 -2.41 3.58 -11.43
N LEU A 69 -1.14 3.82 -11.09
CA LEU A 69 -0.73 5.07 -10.45
C LEU A 69 -0.97 6.28 -11.36
N GLY A 70 -0.78 6.10 -12.68
CA GLY A 70 -0.96 7.16 -13.68
C GLY A 70 -0.12 8.40 -13.36
N LEU A 71 -0.80 9.54 -13.12
CA LEU A 71 -0.15 10.82 -12.79
C LEU A 71 0.02 11.08 -11.28
N ASN A 72 -0.24 10.08 -10.45
CA ASN A 72 0.01 10.16 -9.02
C ASN A 72 1.50 9.96 -8.73
N THR A 73 2.01 10.70 -7.76
CA THR A 73 3.43 10.64 -7.38
C THR A 73 3.63 9.92 -6.05
N THR A 74 2.58 9.37 -5.48
CA THR A 74 2.62 8.65 -4.21
C THR A 74 1.85 7.35 -4.33
N CYS A 75 2.53 6.25 -3.98
CA CYS A 75 1.96 4.92 -3.81
C CYS A 75 1.98 4.57 -2.33
N VAL A 76 0.83 4.18 -1.79
CA VAL A 76 0.67 3.73 -0.40
C VAL A 76 0.22 2.28 -0.43
N ILE A 77 0.96 1.43 0.28
CA ILE A 77 0.72 0.00 0.34
C ILE A 77 0.35 -0.32 1.79
N ILE A 78 -0.88 -0.77 2.03
CA ILE A 78 -1.40 -1.07 3.35
C ILE A 78 -1.57 -2.57 3.45
N PHE A 79 -0.72 -3.22 4.25
CA PHE A 79 -0.77 -4.66 4.44
C PHE A 79 -1.89 -5.04 5.42
N GLU A 80 -2.37 -6.29 5.33
CA GLU A 80 -3.32 -6.82 6.33
C GLU A 80 -2.86 -6.54 7.76
N HIS A 81 -3.84 -6.37 8.64
CA HIS A 81 -3.64 -6.03 10.05
C HIS A 81 -3.06 -4.64 10.32
N ALA A 82 -2.98 -3.74 9.33
CA ALA A 82 -2.71 -2.32 9.58
C ALA A 82 -3.79 -1.61 10.40
N GLN A 83 -4.95 -2.26 10.62
CA GLN A 83 -6.13 -1.69 11.29
C GLN A 83 -6.55 -0.34 10.68
N ALA A 84 -6.31 -0.19 9.37
CA ALA A 84 -6.68 1.01 8.65
C ALA A 84 -8.11 0.89 8.15
N GLU A 85 -9.02 1.70 8.68
CA GLU A 85 -10.40 1.79 8.20
C GLU A 85 -10.50 2.75 7.01
N LEU A 86 -9.73 2.47 5.96
CA LEU A 86 -9.83 3.21 4.71
C LEU A 86 -10.82 2.49 3.82
N ASP A 87 -11.93 3.15 3.51
CA ASP A 87 -12.90 2.63 2.55
C ASP A 87 -12.20 2.39 1.19
N THR A 88 -12.65 1.37 0.47
CA THR A 88 -12.37 1.14 -0.96
C THR A 88 -12.81 2.31 -1.85
N ALA A 89 -13.64 3.21 -1.36
CA ALA A 89 -13.90 4.52 -1.98
C ALA A 89 -12.68 5.47 -1.95
N GLY A 90 -11.68 5.18 -1.13
CA GLY A 90 -10.52 6.02 -0.89
C GLY A 90 -10.79 7.18 0.08
N THR A 91 -9.95 8.20 0.02
CA THR A 91 -10.10 9.47 0.74
C THR A 91 -10.04 10.62 -0.25
N ASP A 92 -10.24 11.86 0.22
CA ASP A 92 -10.06 13.08 -0.59
C ASP A 92 -8.66 13.21 -1.22
N ARG A 93 -7.65 12.50 -0.69
CA ARG A 93 -6.25 12.55 -1.16
C ARG A 93 -5.67 11.24 -1.66
N LEU A 94 -6.35 10.12 -1.44
CA LEU A 94 -5.89 8.78 -1.80
C LEU A 94 -7.00 8.04 -2.54
N THR A 95 -6.74 7.65 -3.78
CA THR A 95 -7.62 6.81 -4.58
C THR A 95 -7.22 5.36 -4.39
N TYR A 96 -8.18 4.49 -4.10
CA TYR A 96 -7.96 3.06 -4.01
C TYR A 96 -7.73 2.46 -5.41
N LEU A 97 -6.68 1.66 -5.57
CA LEU A 97 -6.31 1.01 -6.83
C LEU A 97 -6.65 -0.49 -6.86
N GLY A 98 -6.77 -1.14 -5.70
CA GLY A 98 -7.07 -2.57 -5.60
C GLY A 98 -6.26 -3.28 -4.51
N SER A 99 -6.62 -4.54 -4.26
CA SER A 99 -5.90 -5.44 -3.35
C SER A 99 -5.04 -6.41 -4.16
N PHE A 100 -3.80 -6.60 -3.73
CA PHE A 100 -2.82 -7.49 -4.37
C PHE A 100 -2.22 -8.45 -3.35
N VAL A 101 -1.79 -9.62 -3.80
CA VAL A 101 -1.14 -10.62 -2.93
C VAL A 101 0.33 -10.29 -2.79
N ALA A 102 0.77 -10.02 -1.56
CA ALA A 102 2.17 -9.78 -1.26
C ALA A 102 2.97 -11.09 -1.27
N LEU A 103 4.17 -11.03 -1.87
CA LEU A 103 5.16 -12.12 -1.93
C LEU A 103 5.80 -12.42 -0.56
N ARG A 104 5.74 -11.46 0.37
CA ARG A 104 6.39 -11.54 1.68
C ARG A 104 5.39 -11.15 2.76
N HIS A 105 5.44 -11.86 3.88
CA HIS A 105 4.75 -11.44 5.09
C HIS A 105 5.55 -10.34 5.78
N ARG A 106 4.87 -9.27 6.22
CA ARG A 106 5.43 -8.44 7.30
C ARG A 106 5.33 -9.23 8.61
N PRO A 107 6.42 -9.35 9.40
CA PRO A 107 6.34 -9.92 10.75
C PRO A 107 5.36 -9.13 11.62
#